data_AF-A0A9D8ZE59-F1
#
_entry.id   AF-A0A9D8ZE59-F1
#
_cell.length_a   1.000
_cell.length_b   1.000
_cell.length_c   1.000
_cell.angle_alpha   90.00
_cell.angle_beta   90.00
_cell.angle_gamma   90.00
#
_symmetry.space_group_name_H-M   'P 1'
#
loop_
_entity.id
_entity.type
_entity.pdbx_description
1 polymer ?
#
loop_
_entity_poly.entity_id
_entity_poly.type
_entity_poly.pdbx_seq_one_letter_code
_entity_poly.pdbx_strand_id
1 'polypeptide(L)'
;MKVKHLLWSLLAITVMWSCGKDDDPAPPAAAPTIANFTPESGPVGTEITINGTNFSTTVASNTVKIGTATATVTAATATQLKATVPTGATTAKVTVTVGGNTATSTKDFTVTTTGGDDPTNEAPTAEEQSFEVAEDVAEGEVIGTVEANDGDGDELTFALVTDESELFQVAENGEISLAEGKNLDFETATEHILTLSVSDGTNEPVEFTVTVTVTNVIESLFEDPASFILKFDVTAGQDLTIGTNSNFEYDYTIDWGDGSEPENRTANTSPSHFYGSEGTYLVAIKGTFPALRMQSADYDSRNALVDVVQWGTQKWQSMRNTFYYCENLENFSATDQPDLSETTSMEQMFVGASNFNGNIGNWTTTNVTDMNFMFLEASSFNQDISSWNTSNVTNMSGMFADANAFNQPLVQTEDGWDTSKVTDMSFMFYNEGGTHTFNQDLSSWDTSNVTDMSYMFYNEGGTHAFDQSLGAWDISSVETMEGMLSNCGMSPENYAKTLIGWADDENGTQTIPESITLGAAGLDYCDNAGTAKVTLQSVLNGGYKWTITDGDAVDCPEFNNN
;
A
#
# COMPACT_ATOMS: atom_id res chain seq x y z
N MET A 1 11.90 69.97 -16.64
CA MET A 1 13.29 70.07 -16.13
C MET A 1 14.16 69.15 -16.99
N LYS A 2 15.14 69.73 -17.70
CA LYS A 2 16.23 69.10 -18.51
C LYS A 2 15.78 68.15 -19.64
N VAL A 3 15.70 68.52 -20.93
CA VAL A 3 16.66 69.15 -21.88
C VAL A 3 17.89 68.30 -22.19
N LYS A 4 18.07 68.04 -23.50
CA LYS A 4 19.29 67.84 -24.33
C LYS A 4 19.38 66.43 -24.95
N HIS A 5 19.66 66.24 -26.24
CA HIS A 5 19.86 67.14 -27.37
C HIS A 5 20.15 66.28 -28.64
N LEU A 6 19.71 66.78 -29.80
CA LEU A 6 20.43 66.82 -31.10
C LEU A 6 20.64 65.48 -31.86
N LEU A 7 20.63 65.39 -33.19
CA LEU A 7 20.71 66.38 -34.28
C LEU A 7 20.27 65.66 -35.59
N TRP A 8 19.34 66.28 -36.35
CA TRP A 8 19.41 66.53 -37.81
C TRP A 8 19.25 65.36 -38.83
N SER A 9 18.64 65.53 -40.01
CA SER A 9 18.11 66.70 -40.71
C SER A 9 17.49 66.31 -42.07
N LEU A 10 16.40 67.01 -42.43
CA LEU A 10 16.07 67.62 -43.75
C LEU A 10 15.87 66.71 -45.00
N LEU A 11 15.02 67.02 -45.99
CA LEU A 11 13.95 68.01 -46.20
C LEU A 11 13.34 67.72 -47.60
N ALA A 12 12.01 67.78 -47.68
CA ALA A 12 11.15 68.42 -48.68
C ALA A 12 11.57 68.53 -50.18
N ILE A 13 10.74 68.13 -51.15
CA ILE A 13 9.52 68.78 -51.73
C ILE A 13 9.79 69.24 -53.18
N THR A 14 8.71 69.11 -53.98
CA THR A 14 8.34 69.79 -55.25
C THR A 14 8.83 69.30 -56.61
N VAL A 15 7.89 68.61 -57.29
CA VAL A 15 7.18 69.00 -58.53
C VAL A 15 7.94 69.83 -59.59
N MET A 16 8.03 69.28 -60.81
CA MET A 16 7.79 70.03 -62.04
C MET A 16 7.13 69.16 -63.11
N TRP A 17 6.17 69.79 -63.78
CA TRP A 17 5.37 69.33 -64.93
C TRP A 17 6.03 69.88 -66.20
N SER A 18 6.15 69.11 -67.27
CA SER A 18 6.31 69.65 -68.63
C SER A 18 5.96 68.63 -69.70
N CYS A 19 5.15 69.09 -70.65
CA CYS A 19 4.60 68.41 -71.82
C CYS A 19 5.63 67.91 -72.84
N GLY A 20 5.17 66.93 -73.63
CA GLY A 20 5.29 66.99 -75.09
C GLY A 20 6.33 66.08 -75.74
N LYS A 21 5.88 64.93 -76.24
CA LYS A 21 6.27 64.41 -77.55
C LYS A 21 5.31 63.31 -78.00
N ASP A 22 4.92 63.43 -79.28
CA ASP A 22 4.11 62.50 -80.04
C ASP A 22 4.66 61.06 -79.98
N ASP A 23 3.71 60.13 -80.04
CA ASP A 23 3.86 58.67 -79.98
C ASP A 23 4.86 58.12 -81.00
N ASP A 24 6.03 57.71 -80.53
CA ASP A 24 6.70 56.52 -81.08
C ASP A 24 6.06 55.31 -80.38
N PRO A 25 5.59 54.27 -81.09
CA PRO A 25 5.12 53.06 -80.43
C PRO A 25 6.23 52.54 -79.53
N ALA A 26 5.93 52.38 -78.24
CA ALA A 26 6.87 51.83 -77.27
C ALA A 26 7.48 50.53 -77.85
N PRO A 27 8.80 50.30 -77.66
CA PRO A 27 9.43 49.05 -78.07
C PRO A 27 8.57 47.87 -77.56
N PRO A 28 8.35 46.81 -78.37
CA PRO A 28 7.55 45.68 -77.93
C PRO A 28 8.09 45.20 -76.58
N ALA A 29 7.18 45.10 -75.59
CA ALA A 29 7.54 44.73 -74.23
C ALA A 29 8.39 43.45 -74.24
N ALA A 30 9.57 43.51 -73.63
CA ALA A 30 10.47 42.36 -73.59
C ALA A 30 9.74 41.16 -72.95
N ALA A 31 9.84 39.98 -73.57
CA ALA A 31 9.18 38.79 -73.06
C ALA A 31 9.69 38.44 -71.65
N PRO A 32 8.82 37.91 -70.76
CA PRO A 32 9.26 37.46 -69.44
C PRO A 32 10.25 36.31 -69.57
N THR A 33 11.12 36.16 -68.56
CA THR A 33 11.97 34.96 -68.39
C THR A 33 11.85 34.44 -66.97
N ILE A 34 12.04 33.13 -66.77
CA ILE A 34 12.12 32.49 -65.45
C ILE A 34 13.53 31.93 -65.30
N ALA A 35 14.28 32.41 -64.31
CA ALA A 35 15.62 31.93 -64.00
C ALA A 35 15.57 30.71 -63.05
N ASN A 36 14.76 30.79 -61.99
CA ASN A 36 14.52 29.72 -61.03
C ASN A 36 13.25 30.02 -60.20
N PHE A 37 12.84 29.05 -59.38
CA PHE A 37 11.84 29.22 -58.34
C PHE A 37 12.23 28.42 -57.09
N THR A 38 11.79 28.88 -55.92
CA THR A 38 12.07 28.24 -54.63
C THR A 38 10.86 28.33 -53.70
N PRO A 39 10.49 27.24 -52.98
CA PRO A 39 11.07 25.89 -53.06
C PRO A 39 10.78 25.19 -54.40
N GLU A 40 11.47 24.08 -54.70
CA GLU A 40 11.25 23.29 -55.93
C GLU A 40 10.10 22.25 -55.77
N SER A 41 9.61 22.05 -54.54
CA SER A 41 8.50 21.17 -54.20
C SER A 41 7.66 21.72 -53.05
N GLY A 42 6.43 21.22 -52.91
CA GLY A 42 5.56 21.48 -51.75
C GLY A 42 4.08 21.21 -52.02
N PRO A 43 3.26 21.07 -50.97
CA PRO A 43 1.83 20.83 -51.12
C PRO A 43 1.05 22.10 -51.52
N VAL A 44 -0.24 21.91 -51.82
CA VAL A 44 -1.19 23.02 -52.05
C VAL A 44 -1.11 24.02 -50.89
N GLY A 45 -1.01 25.31 -51.20
CA GLY A 45 -0.84 26.39 -50.23
C GLY A 45 0.60 26.85 -50.01
N THR A 46 1.61 26.08 -50.44
CA THR A 46 3.04 26.48 -50.34
C THR A 46 3.28 27.80 -51.07
N GLU A 47 3.96 28.77 -50.43
CA GLU A 47 4.41 29.99 -51.10
C GLU A 47 5.67 29.71 -51.93
N ILE A 48 5.60 29.99 -53.24
CA ILE A 48 6.72 29.89 -54.18
C ILE A 48 7.21 31.28 -54.58
N THR A 49 8.52 31.47 -54.52
CA THR A 49 9.19 32.66 -55.05
C THR A 49 9.77 32.35 -56.42
N ILE A 50 9.37 33.08 -57.45
CA ILE A 50 9.80 32.89 -58.85
C ILE A 50 10.71 34.06 -59.23
N ASN A 51 11.97 33.79 -59.55
CA ASN A 51 12.95 34.80 -59.95
C ASN A 51 13.11 34.81 -61.47
N GLY A 52 13.16 35.99 -62.08
CA GLY A 52 13.16 36.16 -63.53
C GLY A 52 13.41 37.60 -63.98
N THR A 53 13.00 37.93 -65.20
CA THR A 53 13.05 39.32 -65.72
C THR A 53 11.81 39.65 -66.52
N ASN A 54 11.53 40.95 -66.68
CA ASN A 54 10.40 41.51 -67.43
C ASN A 54 9.02 41.07 -66.91
N PHE A 55 8.89 40.87 -65.60
CA PHE A 55 7.59 40.72 -64.96
C PHE A 55 6.90 42.07 -64.80
N SER A 56 5.56 42.08 -64.72
CA SER A 56 4.83 43.30 -64.38
C SER A 56 4.99 43.59 -62.89
N THR A 57 5.23 44.84 -62.53
CA THR A 57 5.19 45.29 -61.13
C THR A 57 3.76 45.32 -60.57
N THR A 58 2.75 45.19 -61.42
CA THR A 58 1.34 45.06 -61.00
C THR A 58 0.98 43.58 -60.88
N VAL A 59 0.65 43.12 -59.66
CA VAL A 59 0.31 41.73 -59.34
C VAL A 59 -0.71 41.13 -60.32
N ALA A 60 -1.85 41.80 -60.54
CA ALA A 60 -2.94 41.32 -61.39
C ALA A 60 -2.59 41.21 -62.89
N SER A 61 -1.44 41.75 -63.32
CA SER A 61 -0.96 41.67 -64.70
C SER A 61 -0.01 40.50 -64.95
N ASN A 62 0.29 39.69 -63.93
CA ASN A 62 1.06 38.47 -64.06
C ASN A 62 0.15 37.26 -63.82
N THR A 63 0.14 36.31 -64.75
CA THR A 63 -0.55 35.03 -64.57
C THR A 63 0.49 33.95 -64.33
N VAL A 64 0.49 33.35 -63.13
CA VAL A 64 1.35 32.21 -62.79
C VAL A 64 0.53 30.93 -62.85
N LYS A 65 1.04 29.88 -63.51
CA LYS A 65 0.44 28.53 -63.45
C LYS A 65 1.47 27.47 -63.09
N ILE A 66 1.02 26.45 -62.37
CA ILE A 66 1.75 25.20 -62.13
C ILE A 66 0.96 24.11 -62.83
N GLY A 67 1.49 23.60 -63.95
CA GLY A 67 0.71 22.79 -64.88
C GLY A 67 -0.46 23.58 -65.48
N THR A 68 -1.68 23.10 -65.31
CA THR A 68 -2.91 23.76 -65.81
C THR A 68 -3.55 24.71 -64.78
N ALA A 69 -3.22 24.55 -63.50
CA ALA A 69 -3.82 25.28 -62.38
C ALA A 69 -3.20 26.68 -62.24
N THR A 70 -4.05 27.68 -61.99
CA THR A 70 -3.63 29.09 -61.89
C THR A 70 -3.35 29.44 -60.43
N ALA A 71 -2.10 29.83 -60.16
CA ALA A 71 -1.64 30.23 -58.84
C ALA A 71 -2.09 31.66 -58.49
N THR A 72 -2.28 31.94 -57.21
CA THR A 72 -2.55 33.31 -56.74
C THR A 72 -1.22 34.02 -56.57
N VAL A 73 -1.00 35.12 -57.31
CA VAL A 73 0.20 35.97 -57.15
C VAL A 73 -0.02 36.92 -55.97
N THR A 74 0.86 36.89 -54.97
CA THR A 74 0.76 37.67 -53.73
C THR A 74 1.68 38.88 -53.72
N ALA A 75 2.78 38.86 -54.48
CA ALA A 75 3.69 40.00 -54.65
C ALA A 75 4.35 39.99 -56.03
N ALA A 76 4.64 41.17 -56.58
CA ALA A 76 5.26 41.30 -57.89
C ALA A 76 6.26 42.47 -57.96
N THR A 77 7.43 42.20 -58.54
CA THR A 77 8.45 43.17 -58.96
C THR A 77 8.88 42.83 -60.39
N ALA A 78 9.66 43.69 -61.04
CA ALA A 78 10.13 43.43 -62.41
C ALA A 78 10.99 42.14 -62.56
N THR A 79 11.51 41.61 -61.46
CA THR A 79 12.42 40.44 -61.46
C THR A 79 12.02 39.31 -60.51
N GLN A 80 10.93 39.46 -59.76
CA GLN A 80 10.48 38.44 -58.80
C GLN A 80 8.97 38.46 -58.64
N LEU A 81 8.35 37.28 -58.60
CA LEU A 81 6.97 37.06 -58.18
C LEU A 81 6.93 36.17 -56.94
N LYS A 82 5.94 36.39 -56.08
CA LYS A 82 5.51 35.41 -55.08
C LYS A 82 4.14 34.90 -55.45
N ALA A 83 3.94 33.60 -55.42
CA ALA A 83 2.65 32.96 -55.69
C ALA A 83 2.42 31.78 -54.76
N THR A 84 1.18 31.34 -54.59
CA THR A 84 0.85 30.15 -53.79
C THR A 84 0.47 28.97 -54.68
N VAL A 85 0.92 27.76 -54.34
CA VAL A 85 0.56 26.52 -55.06
C VAL A 85 -0.97 26.33 -54.99
N PRO A 86 -1.69 26.36 -56.13
CA PRO A 86 -3.14 26.33 -56.13
C PRO A 86 -3.70 24.91 -55.98
N THR A 87 -4.95 24.81 -55.52
CA THR A 87 -5.71 23.55 -55.55
C THR A 87 -5.82 23.05 -56.98
N GLY A 88 -5.58 21.74 -57.20
CA GLY A 88 -5.58 21.12 -58.52
C GLY A 88 -4.27 21.27 -59.32
N ALA A 89 -3.21 21.82 -58.71
CA ALA A 89 -1.87 21.76 -59.30
C ALA A 89 -1.37 20.31 -59.40
N THR A 90 -0.68 19.99 -60.49
CA THR A 90 0.04 18.73 -60.68
C THR A 90 1.52 19.01 -60.86
N THR A 91 2.38 18.03 -60.58
CA THR A 91 3.82 18.13 -60.84
C THR A 91 4.08 18.48 -62.30
N ALA A 92 4.56 19.70 -62.53
CA ALA A 92 4.68 20.27 -63.86
C ALA A 92 5.52 21.56 -63.84
N LYS A 93 5.86 22.06 -65.03
CA LYS A 93 6.55 23.35 -65.20
C LYS A 93 5.71 24.52 -64.67
N VAL A 94 6.41 25.50 -64.09
CA VAL A 94 5.85 26.79 -63.73
C VAL A 94 5.85 27.68 -64.96
N THR A 95 4.72 28.31 -65.27
CA THR A 95 4.60 29.29 -66.35
C THR A 95 4.22 30.66 -65.82
N VAL A 96 4.78 31.71 -66.43
CA VAL A 96 4.48 33.10 -66.12
C VAL A 96 4.10 33.82 -67.42
N THR A 97 2.87 34.32 -67.51
CA THR A 97 2.38 35.11 -68.66
C THR A 97 2.23 36.57 -68.28
N VAL A 98 2.86 37.46 -69.05
CA VAL A 98 2.81 38.93 -68.89
C VAL A 98 2.57 39.58 -70.25
N GLY A 99 1.52 40.39 -70.37
CA GLY A 99 1.24 41.13 -71.61
C GLY A 99 1.06 40.24 -72.86
N GLY A 100 0.63 38.99 -72.68
CA GLY A 100 0.44 38.02 -73.77
C GLY A 100 1.68 37.15 -74.10
N ASN A 101 2.83 37.43 -73.51
CA ASN A 101 4.05 36.62 -73.66
C ASN A 101 4.20 35.66 -72.47
N THR A 102 4.58 34.40 -72.72
CA THR A 102 4.70 33.37 -71.68
C THR A 102 6.13 32.87 -71.55
N ALA A 103 6.64 32.87 -70.32
CA ALA A 103 7.86 32.16 -69.92
C ALA A 103 7.51 30.82 -69.28
N THR A 104 8.32 29.81 -69.53
CA THR A 104 8.19 28.47 -68.92
C THR A 104 9.48 28.14 -68.21
N SER A 105 9.40 27.63 -66.98
CA SER A 105 10.57 27.22 -66.22
C SER A 105 11.28 26.04 -66.84
N THR A 106 12.59 25.90 -66.58
CA THR A 106 13.36 24.73 -67.02
C THR A 106 13.03 23.49 -66.21
N LYS A 107 12.86 23.63 -64.88
CA LYS A 107 12.46 22.57 -63.96
C LYS A 107 10.95 22.50 -63.75
N ASP A 108 10.48 21.32 -63.35
CA ASP A 108 9.12 21.10 -62.88
C ASP A 108 9.06 21.46 -61.39
N PHE A 109 7.93 22.00 -60.93
CA PHE A 109 7.63 22.10 -59.51
C PHE A 109 6.94 20.80 -59.09
N THR A 110 7.48 20.11 -58.09
CA THR A 110 6.91 18.85 -57.59
C THR A 110 5.81 19.14 -56.57
N VAL A 111 4.56 18.87 -56.93
CA VAL A 111 3.44 18.98 -55.99
C VAL A 111 3.43 17.74 -55.10
N THR A 112 3.60 17.94 -53.80
CA THR A 112 3.52 16.85 -52.81
C THR A 112 2.11 16.83 -52.20
N THR A 113 1.57 15.67 -51.87
CA THR A 113 0.38 15.59 -51.02
C THR A 113 0.81 15.84 -49.57
N THR A 114 0.06 16.66 -48.83
CA THR A 114 0.10 16.65 -47.36
C THR A 114 -0.46 15.31 -46.88
N GLY A 115 0.15 14.70 -45.87
CA GLY A 115 -0.22 13.39 -45.29
C GLY A 115 -1.72 13.15 -45.20
N GLY A 116 -2.11 11.92 -45.51
CA GLY A 116 -3.49 11.47 -45.54
C GLY A 116 -3.57 10.15 -46.29
N ASP A 117 -4.02 9.14 -45.54
CA ASP A 117 -4.29 7.75 -45.91
C ASP A 117 -4.43 7.50 -47.43
N ASP A 118 -3.68 6.54 -47.94
CA ASP A 118 -4.00 5.96 -49.23
C ASP A 118 -5.34 5.24 -49.07
N PRO A 119 -6.44 5.69 -49.71
CA PRO A 119 -7.75 5.06 -49.54
C PRO A 119 -7.80 3.63 -50.09
N THR A 120 -6.70 3.13 -50.66
CA THR A 120 -6.54 1.76 -51.13
C THR A 120 -5.64 0.90 -50.23
N ASN A 121 -5.00 1.48 -49.21
CA ASN A 121 -4.19 0.78 -48.20
C ASN A 121 -4.93 0.76 -46.85
N GLU A 122 -5.09 -0.41 -46.24
CA GLU A 122 -5.59 -0.55 -44.88
C GLU A 122 -4.49 -0.12 -43.90
N ALA A 123 -4.85 0.68 -42.89
CA ALA A 123 -3.90 1.07 -41.85
C ALA A 123 -3.55 -0.13 -40.94
N PRO A 124 -2.36 -0.16 -40.34
CA PRO A 124 -1.99 -1.22 -39.42
C PRO A 124 -2.91 -1.23 -38.19
N THR A 125 -3.07 -2.40 -37.59
CA THR A 125 -3.83 -2.62 -36.36
C THR A 125 -2.92 -3.21 -35.30
N ALA A 126 -2.97 -2.67 -34.09
CA ALA A 126 -2.22 -3.17 -32.95
C ALA A 126 -3.14 -3.20 -31.72
N GLU A 127 -3.16 -4.32 -31.02
CA GLU A 127 -3.86 -4.47 -29.74
C GLU A 127 -2.91 -4.19 -28.57
N GLU A 128 -3.48 -3.96 -27.39
CA GLU A 128 -2.70 -3.82 -26.16
C GLU A 128 -1.90 -5.11 -25.88
N GLN A 129 -0.64 -4.94 -25.48
CA GLN A 129 0.28 -6.05 -25.26
C GLN A 129 0.95 -5.95 -23.89
N SER A 130 1.43 -7.08 -23.38
CA SER A 130 2.14 -7.13 -22.10
C SER A 130 3.33 -8.07 -22.15
N PHE A 131 4.42 -7.68 -21.49
CA PHE A 131 5.61 -8.49 -21.31
C PHE A 131 5.97 -8.55 -19.81
N GLU A 132 6.54 -9.67 -19.38
CA GLU A 132 7.10 -9.83 -18.04
C GLU A 132 8.62 -9.91 -18.13
N VAL A 133 9.32 -9.26 -17.21
CA VAL A 133 10.78 -9.21 -17.20
C VAL A 133 11.32 -9.16 -15.78
N ALA A 134 12.42 -9.86 -15.54
CA ALA A 134 13.15 -9.81 -14.28
C ALA A 134 13.81 -8.43 -14.08
N GLU A 135 13.87 -7.94 -12.84
CA GLU A 135 14.45 -6.63 -12.58
C GLU A 135 15.95 -6.54 -12.90
N ASP A 136 16.64 -7.68 -12.88
CA ASP A 136 18.07 -7.81 -13.19
C ASP A 136 18.37 -7.95 -14.69
N VAL A 137 17.37 -7.74 -15.57
CA VAL A 137 17.53 -7.81 -17.02
C VAL A 137 18.67 -6.91 -17.49
N ALA A 138 19.54 -7.47 -18.33
CA ALA A 138 20.70 -6.76 -18.80
C ALA A 138 20.32 -5.64 -19.78
N GLU A 139 21.09 -4.56 -19.78
CA GLU A 139 20.96 -3.49 -20.79
C GLU A 139 21.04 -4.07 -22.21
N GLY A 140 20.10 -3.67 -23.07
CA GLY A 140 20.02 -4.13 -24.46
C GLY A 140 19.51 -5.56 -24.64
N GLU A 141 19.20 -6.29 -23.58
CA GLU A 141 18.48 -7.56 -23.67
C GLU A 141 17.03 -7.30 -24.11
N VAL A 142 16.54 -8.14 -25.02
CA VAL A 142 15.19 -8.01 -25.57
C VAL A 142 14.18 -8.51 -24.54
N ILE A 143 13.37 -7.59 -24.04
CA ILE A 143 12.27 -7.83 -23.10
C ILE A 143 11.10 -8.52 -23.81
N GLY A 144 10.80 -8.03 -25.01
CA GLY A 144 9.71 -8.53 -25.84
C GLY A 144 9.76 -7.90 -27.22
N THR A 145 9.03 -8.49 -28.16
CA THR A 145 8.83 -7.94 -29.50
C THR A 145 7.36 -7.73 -29.72
N VAL A 146 6.95 -6.49 -30.01
CA VAL A 146 5.55 -6.18 -30.26
C VAL A 146 5.09 -6.70 -31.61
N GLU A 147 3.82 -7.14 -31.65
CA GLU A 147 3.17 -7.61 -32.88
C GLU A 147 2.07 -6.63 -33.30
N ALA A 148 1.91 -6.47 -34.61
CA ALA A 148 0.84 -5.71 -35.23
C ALA A 148 0.46 -6.38 -36.55
N ASN A 149 -0.76 -6.15 -37.02
CA ASN A 149 -1.27 -6.72 -38.25
C ASN A 149 -1.55 -5.64 -39.28
N ASP A 150 -1.21 -5.93 -40.52
CA ASP A 150 -1.55 -5.10 -41.68
C ASP A 150 -2.37 -5.91 -42.67
N GLY A 151 -3.48 -5.33 -43.17
CA GLY A 151 -4.42 -6.02 -44.05
C GLY A 151 -3.83 -6.32 -45.43
N ASP A 152 -2.88 -5.50 -45.88
CA ASP A 152 -2.25 -5.56 -47.19
C ASP A 152 -0.89 -6.29 -47.16
N GLY A 153 -0.32 -6.47 -45.95
CA GLY A 153 0.93 -7.16 -45.72
C GLY A 153 2.16 -6.27 -45.92
N ASP A 154 1.99 -4.96 -45.72
CA ASP A 154 3.08 -3.99 -45.75
C ASP A 154 4.11 -4.23 -44.63
N GLU A 155 5.33 -3.73 -44.85
CA GLU A 155 6.39 -3.78 -43.85
C GLU A 155 6.11 -2.78 -42.73
N LEU A 156 6.10 -3.27 -41.49
CA LEU A 156 5.76 -2.47 -40.32
C LEU A 156 7.01 -1.96 -39.61
N THR A 157 6.95 -0.70 -39.19
CA THR A 157 7.97 -0.07 -38.34
C THR A 157 7.35 0.43 -37.05
N PHE A 158 8.08 0.27 -35.95
CA PHE A 158 7.63 0.65 -34.62
C PHE A 158 8.46 1.81 -34.07
N ALA A 159 7.81 2.65 -33.25
CA ALA A 159 8.49 3.74 -32.55
C ALA A 159 7.89 3.93 -31.15
N LEU A 160 8.73 4.34 -30.20
CA LEU A 160 8.30 4.75 -28.86
C LEU A 160 7.70 6.16 -28.95
N VAL A 161 6.45 6.31 -28.48
CA VAL A 161 5.77 7.60 -28.39
C VAL A 161 5.97 8.20 -27.01
N THR A 162 5.66 7.44 -25.97
CA THR A 162 5.75 7.90 -24.58
C THR A 162 6.25 6.80 -23.66
N ASP A 163 7.18 7.16 -22.78
CA ASP A 163 7.63 6.40 -21.61
C ASP A 163 7.89 7.41 -20.49
N GLU A 164 7.03 7.42 -19.47
CA GLU A 164 7.19 8.34 -18.33
C GLU A 164 8.38 7.98 -17.42
N SER A 165 8.82 6.71 -17.47
CA SER A 165 9.94 6.21 -16.66
C SER A 165 11.30 6.55 -17.29
N GLU A 166 11.32 6.82 -18.59
CA GLU A 166 12.54 6.99 -19.40
C GLU A 166 13.51 5.80 -19.26
N LEU A 167 12.99 4.58 -19.07
CA LEU A 167 13.76 3.35 -18.87
C LEU A 167 13.90 2.53 -20.14
N PHE A 168 12.99 2.68 -21.11
CA PHE A 168 12.87 1.78 -22.25
C PHE A 168 13.28 2.43 -23.56
N GLN A 169 13.71 1.59 -24.49
CA GLN A 169 13.92 1.93 -25.89
C GLN A 169 13.23 0.88 -26.78
N VAL A 170 12.81 1.30 -27.97
CA VAL A 170 12.12 0.46 -28.95
C VAL A 170 12.84 0.55 -30.28
N ALA A 171 13.25 -0.59 -30.83
CA ALA A 171 13.84 -0.69 -32.15
C ALA A 171 12.77 -0.69 -33.25
N GLU A 172 13.14 -0.34 -34.48
CA GLU A 172 12.20 -0.24 -35.62
C GLU A 172 11.47 -1.57 -35.91
N ASN A 173 12.08 -2.71 -35.55
CA ASN A 173 11.50 -4.05 -35.67
C ASN A 173 10.54 -4.43 -34.52
N GLY A 174 10.26 -3.52 -33.58
CA GLY A 174 9.36 -3.74 -32.45
C GLY A 174 10.03 -4.39 -31.22
N GLU A 175 11.35 -4.60 -31.22
CA GLU A 175 12.03 -5.10 -30.02
C GLU A 175 12.11 -4.01 -28.94
N ILE A 176 11.66 -4.36 -27.74
CA ILE A 176 11.72 -3.53 -26.53
C ILE A 176 12.92 -3.97 -25.69
N SER A 177 13.71 -3.02 -25.22
CA SER A 177 14.85 -3.25 -24.31
C SER A 177 15.03 -2.06 -23.37
N LEU A 178 15.90 -2.18 -22.36
CA LEU A 178 16.29 -1.04 -21.53
C LEU A 178 17.18 -0.05 -22.31
N ALA A 179 16.97 1.24 -22.06
CA ALA A 179 17.81 2.31 -22.56
C ALA A 179 19.19 2.30 -21.88
N GLU A 180 20.19 2.91 -22.53
CA GLU A 180 21.59 2.88 -22.06
C GLU A 180 21.74 3.40 -20.62
N GLY A 181 22.38 2.60 -19.77
CA GLY A 181 22.63 2.92 -18.36
C GLY A 181 21.39 2.92 -17.45
N LYS A 182 20.27 2.31 -17.89
CA LYS A 182 19.05 2.14 -17.08
C LYS A 182 18.95 0.71 -16.53
N ASN A 183 18.31 0.58 -15.37
CA ASN A 183 18.01 -0.70 -14.72
C ASN A 183 16.55 -0.65 -14.25
N LEU A 184 15.95 -1.82 -14.05
CA LEU A 184 14.69 -1.96 -13.34
C LEU A 184 14.95 -2.12 -11.84
N ASP A 185 13.93 -1.85 -11.05
CA ASP A 185 13.93 -1.98 -9.59
C ASP A 185 12.49 -2.26 -9.19
N PHE A 186 12.22 -3.52 -8.83
CA PHE A 186 10.88 -4.00 -8.52
C PHE A 186 10.29 -3.25 -7.31
N GLU A 187 11.11 -2.96 -6.30
CA GLU A 187 10.71 -2.23 -5.10
C GLU A 187 10.33 -0.78 -5.41
N THR A 188 10.88 -0.20 -6.49
CA THR A 188 10.51 1.14 -6.97
C THR A 188 9.23 1.12 -7.81
N ALA A 189 9.12 0.21 -8.79
CA ALA A 189 7.94 0.09 -9.65
C ALA A 189 7.77 -1.33 -10.21
N THR A 190 6.61 -1.93 -10.00
CA THR A 190 6.29 -3.28 -10.48
C THR A 190 5.76 -3.31 -11.92
N GLU A 191 5.41 -2.15 -12.48
CA GLU A 191 4.89 -2.03 -13.84
C GLU A 191 5.28 -0.71 -14.49
N HIS A 192 5.46 -0.74 -15.81
CA HIS A 192 5.70 0.43 -16.65
C HIS A 192 4.78 0.39 -17.87
N ILE A 193 4.13 1.52 -18.15
CA ILE A 193 3.20 1.65 -19.27
C ILE A 193 3.88 2.48 -20.36
N LEU A 194 4.01 1.88 -21.54
CA LEU A 194 4.58 2.50 -22.74
C LEU A 194 3.46 2.76 -23.75
N THR A 195 3.55 3.89 -24.45
CA THR A 195 2.77 4.13 -25.66
C THR A 195 3.69 4.00 -26.86
N LEU A 196 3.40 3.06 -27.75
CA LEU A 196 4.14 2.82 -28.99
C LEU A 196 3.25 3.17 -30.18
N SER A 197 3.87 3.44 -31.32
CA SER A 197 3.18 3.60 -32.61
C SER A 197 3.69 2.60 -33.63
N VAL A 198 2.81 2.07 -34.47
CA VAL A 198 3.14 1.25 -35.64
C VAL A 198 2.78 1.97 -36.93
N SER A 199 3.66 1.92 -37.94
CA SER A 199 3.45 2.52 -39.26
C SER A 199 3.78 1.55 -40.39
N ASP A 200 2.93 1.57 -41.43
CA ASP A 200 3.11 0.92 -42.73
C ASP A 200 3.86 1.83 -43.74
N GLY A 201 4.25 3.04 -43.31
CA GLY A 201 4.90 4.05 -44.14
C GLY A 201 3.99 4.78 -45.13
N THR A 202 2.68 4.49 -45.16
CA THR A 202 1.71 5.11 -46.08
C THR A 202 0.57 5.83 -45.34
N ASN A 203 0.05 5.21 -44.29
CA ASN A 203 -1.02 5.72 -43.45
C ASN A 203 -0.47 6.39 -42.17
N GLU A 204 -1.32 7.16 -41.49
CA GLU A 204 -0.93 7.74 -40.20
C GLU A 204 -0.65 6.62 -39.17
N PRO A 205 0.44 6.71 -38.38
CA PRO A 205 0.78 5.68 -37.41
C PRO A 205 -0.32 5.43 -36.38
N VAL A 206 -0.52 4.17 -36.02
CA VAL A 206 -1.50 3.76 -35.01
C VAL A 206 -0.80 3.57 -33.68
N GLU A 207 -1.28 4.28 -32.66
CA GLU A 207 -0.76 4.16 -31.29
C GLU A 207 -1.46 3.03 -30.51
N PHE A 208 -0.70 2.33 -29.69
CA PHE A 208 -1.17 1.27 -28.80
C PHE A 208 -0.34 1.22 -27.51
N THR A 209 -0.91 0.58 -26.49
CA THR A 209 -0.30 0.48 -25.16
C THR A 209 0.45 -0.83 -25.00
N VAL A 210 1.64 -0.76 -24.40
CA VAL A 210 2.39 -1.92 -23.93
C VAL A 210 2.63 -1.81 -22.43
N THR A 211 2.28 -2.84 -21.68
CA THR A 211 2.59 -2.94 -20.25
C THR A 211 3.79 -3.85 -20.02
N VAL A 212 4.84 -3.33 -19.40
CA VAL A 212 5.98 -4.13 -18.95
C VAL A 212 5.84 -4.37 -17.45
N THR A 213 5.59 -5.61 -17.06
CA THR A 213 5.53 -6.02 -15.66
C THR A 213 6.92 -6.48 -15.22
N VAL A 214 7.41 -5.93 -14.11
CA VAL A 214 8.69 -6.29 -13.52
C VAL A 214 8.47 -7.43 -12.53
N THR A 215 9.31 -8.46 -12.56
CA THR A 215 9.34 -9.53 -11.56
C THR A 215 10.56 -9.39 -10.68
N ASN A 216 10.36 -9.45 -9.36
CA ASN A 216 11.43 -9.38 -8.37
C ASN A 216 12.43 -10.54 -8.56
N VAL A 217 13.72 -10.21 -8.48
CA VAL A 217 14.83 -11.15 -8.38
C VAL A 217 15.37 -11.09 -6.96
N ILE A 218 15.12 -12.15 -6.19
CA ILE A 218 15.51 -12.20 -4.79
C ILE A 218 17.04 -12.32 -4.68
N GLU A 219 17.72 -11.23 -4.34
CA GLU A 219 19.19 -11.19 -4.18
C GLU A 219 19.61 -11.42 -2.73
N SER A 220 18.72 -11.09 -1.78
CA SER A 220 18.95 -11.25 -0.36
C SER A 220 17.77 -11.85 0.39
N LEU A 221 18.02 -12.39 1.59
CA LEU A 221 16.93 -12.86 2.46
C LEU A 221 16.01 -11.71 2.90
N PHE A 222 16.46 -10.45 2.84
CA PHE A 222 15.69 -9.28 3.26
C PHE A 222 14.65 -8.83 2.24
N GLU A 223 14.84 -9.16 0.96
CA GLU A 223 13.88 -8.90 -0.13
C GLU A 223 12.87 -10.05 -0.29
N ASP A 224 13.17 -11.21 0.29
CA ASP A 224 12.34 -12.38 0.13
C ASP A 224 11.06 -12.31 0.98
N PRO A 225 9.85 -12.28 0.38
CA PRO A 225 8.59 -12.26 1.14
C PRO A 225 8.35 -13.53 1.95
N ALA A 226 9.12 -14.61 1.72
CA ALA A 226 9.07 -15.83 2.50
C ALA A 226 9.90 -15.78 3.79
N SER A 227 10.76 -14.77 3.96
CA SER A 227 11.62 -14.60 5.14
C SER A 227 10.86 -13.98 6.31
N PHE A 228 11.13 -14.46 7.51
CA PHE A 228 10.78 -13.80 8.75
C PHE A 228 11.85 -12.76 9.08
N ILE A 229 11.47 -11.48 9.19
CA ILE A 229 12.41 -10.37 9.36
C ILE A 229 12.12 -9.63 10.67
N LEU A 230 13.16 -9.54 11.50
CA LEU A 230 13.16 -8.86 12.78
C LEU A 230 14.08 -7.65 12.74
N LYS A 231 13.79 -6.64 13.56
CA LYS A 231 14.65 -5.47 13.73
C LYS A 231 15.16 -5.40 15.16
N PHE A 232 16.47 -5.20 15.29
CA PHE A 232 17.15 -5.12 16.57
C PHE A 232 17.95 -3.83 16.68
N ASP A 233 17.83 -3.15 17.83
CA ASP A 233 18.76 -2.09 18.25
C ASP A 233 19.84 -2.71 19.13
N VAL A 234 21.02 -2.91 18.54
CA VAL A 234 22.13 -3.67 19.13
C VAL A 234 23.19 -2.72 19.66
N THR A 235 23.71 -3.03 20.86
CA THR A 235 24.82 -2.28 21.47
C THR A 235 26.18 -2.83 21.03
N ALA A 236 27.21 -1.97 21.02
CA ALA A 236 28.55 -2.38 20.61
C ALA A 236 29.13 -3.48 21.52
N GLY A 237 29.49 -4.61 20.93
CA GLY A 237 30.06 -5.76 21.64
C GLY A 237 29.02 -6.73 22.20
N GLN A 238 27.76 -6.60 21.82
CA GLN A 238 26.68 -7.49 22.23
C GLN A 238 26.69 -8.80 21.41
N ASP A 239 26.47 -9.92 22.09
CA ASP A 239 26.05 -11.17 21.47
C ASP A 239 24.52 -11.17 21.40
N LEU A 240 23.96 -11.12 20.18
CA LEU A 240 22.52 -11.21 19.97
C LEU A 240 22.12 -12.68 19.86
N THR A 241 21.19 -13.12 20.71
CA THR A 241 20.64 -14.48 20.73
C THR A 241 19.21 -14.49 20.20
N ILE A 242 18.93 -15.31 19.18
CA ILE A 242 17.55 -15.61 18.76
C ILE A 242 17.09 -16.86 19.48
N GLY A 243 16.08 -16.73 20.33
CA GLY A 243 15.61 -17.84 21.15
C GLY A 243 14.85 -18.90 20.33
N THR A 244 15.26 -20.16 20.43
CA THR A 244 14.52 -21.31 19.86
C THR A 244 13.81 -22.11 20.95
N ASN A 245 12.87 -22.95 20.54
CA ASN A 245 12.18 -23.92 21.38
C ASN A 245 12.67 -25.33 21.04
N SER A 246 13.37 -25.97 21.97
CA SER A 246 14.01 -27.28 21.76
C SER A 246 13.04 -28.43 21.46
N ASN A 247 11.72 -28.22 21.60
CA ASN A 247 10.70 -29.23 21.30
C ASN A 247 10.41 -29.37 19.80
N PHE A 248 10.90 -28.44 18.98
CA PHE A 248 10.68 -28.45 17.54
C PHE A 248 11.96 -28.69 16.75
N GLU A 249 11.78 -29.10 15.50
CA GLU A 249 12.87 -29.26 14.53
C GLU A 249 13.04 -27.98 13.72
N TYR A 250 14.28 -27.69 13.39
CA TYR A 250 14.67 -26.47 12.69
C TYR A 250 15.50 -26.85 11.47
N ASP A 251 15.31 -26.13 10.37
CA ASP A 251 16.12 -26.20 9.16
C ASP A 251 15.95 -24.88 8.40
N TYR A 252 16.76 -23.90 8.76
CA TYR A 252 16.63 -22.53 8.29
C TYR A 252 17.99 -21.90 7.98
N THR A 253 17.96 -20.88 7.13
CA THR A 253 19.07 -19.96 6.90
C THR A 253 18.79 -18.67 7.68
N ILE A 254 19.80 -18.13 8.34
CA ILE A 254 19.73 -16.84 9.03
C ILE A 254 20.79 -15.89 8.47
N ASP A 255 20.36 -14.68 8.14
CA ASP A 255 21.20 -13.54 7.81
C ASP A 255 21.11 -12.52 8.95
N TRP A 256 22.26 -12.17 9.53
CA TRP A 256 22.36 -11.26 10.67
C TRP A 256 22.39 -9.77 10.26
N GLY A 257 22.44 -9.46 8.96
CA GLY A 257 22.31 -8.09 8.45
C GLY A 257 23.48 -7.16 8.78
N ASP A 258 24.60 -7.69 9.27
CA ASP A 258 25.85 -6.95 9.47
C ASP A 258 26.87 -7.14 8.34
N GLY A 259 26.44 -7.79 7.24
CA GLY A 259 27.28 -8.13 6.09
C GLY A 259 28.11 -9.41 6.25
N SER A 260 27.92 -10.15 7.35
CA SER A 260 28.40 -11.53 7.45
C SER A 260 27.63 -12.47 6.51
N GLU A 261 28.26 -13.57 6.11
CA GLU A 261 27.62 -14.56 5.24
C GLU A 261 26.46 -15.26 5.96
N PRO A 262 25.31 -15.48 5.30
CA PRO A 262 24.19 -16.21 5.88
C PRO A 262 24.57 -17.61 6.33
N GLU A 263 23.96 -18.06 7.44
CA GLU A 263 24.29 -19.31 8.09
C GLU A 263 23.14 -20.31 8.01
N ASN A 264 23.45 -21.56 7.63
CA ASN A 264 22.46 -22.65 7.67
C ASN A 264 22.46 -23.33 9.05
N ARG A 265 21.27 -23.48 9.64
CA ARG A 265 21.05 -24.01 10.99
C ARG A 265 20.02 -25.13 10.96
N THR A 266 20.41 -26.29 11.50
CA THR A 266 19.51 -27.44 11.73
C THR A 266 19.38 -27.81 13.22
N ALA A 267 20.14 -27.13 14.08
CA ALA A 267 20.09 -27.35 15.51
C ALA A 267 18.90 -26.60 16.12
N ASN A 268 18.25 -27.22 17.10
CA ASN A 268 17.17 -26.62 17.89
C ASN A 268 17.67 -25.78 19.08
N THR A 269 18.97 -25.47 19.12
CA THR A 269 19.60 -24.57 20.11
C THR A 269 19.59 -23.14 19.60
N SER A 270 19.33 -22.18 20.50
CA SER A 270 19.31 -20.76 20.19
C SER A 270 20.63 -20.33 19.51
N PRO A 271 20.62 -19.84 18.26
CA PRO A 271 21.81 -19.28 17.64
C PRO A 271 22.19 -17.95 18.31
N SER A 272 23.46 -17.57 18.22
CA SER A 272 23.93 -16.26 18.69
C SER A 272 25.00 -15.70 17.76
N HIS A 273 25.08 -14.37 17.68
CA HIS A 273 26.00 -13.66 16.80
C HIS A 273 26.53 -12.39 17.46
N PHE A 274 27.81 -12.11 17.26
CA PHE A 274 28.51 -10.99 17.88
C PHE A 274 28.48 -9.76 16.99
N TYR A 275 27.96 -8.64 17.51
CA TYR A 275 27.99 -7.36 16.82
C TYR A 275 29.10 -6.47 17.38
N GLY A 276 30.09 -6.19 16.54
CA GLY A 276 31.23 -5.34 16.93
C GLY A 276 30.91 -3.85 17.03
N SER A 277 29.80 -3.40 16.45
CA SER A 277 29.39 -1.99 16.40
C SER A 277 27.96 -1.84 16.91
N GLU A 278 27.67 -0.71 17.53
CA GLU A 278 26.31 -0.31 17.88
C GLU A 278 25.56 0.10 16.61
N GLY A 279 24.28 -0.25 16.52
CA GLY A 279 23.44 0.12 15.40
C GLY A 279 22.10 -0.61 15.41
N THR A 280 21.27 -0.23 14.45
CA THR A 280 20.03 -0.94 14.14
C THR A 280 20.30 -1.93 13.02
N TYR A 281 19.92 -3.18 13.25
CA TYR A 281 20.15 -4.30 12.32
C TYR A 281 18.84 -5.00 12.01
N LEU A 282 18.69 -5.43 10.75
CA LEU A 282 17.66 -6.39 10.37
C LEU A 282 18.25 -7.79 10.45
N VAL A 283 17.48 -8.75 10.95
CA VAL A 283 17.82 -10.17 10.94
C VAL A 283 16.74 -10.90 10.16
N ALA A 284 17.13 -11.60 9.09
CA ALA A 284 16.21 -12.34 8.25
C ALA A 284 16.41 -13.84 8.40
N ILE A 285 15.31 -14.58 8.54
CA ILE A 285 15.29 -16.03 8.76
C ILE A 285 14.36 -16.66 7.72
N LYS A 286 14.88 -17.63 6.95
CA LYS A 286 14.11 -18.34 5.93
C LYS A 286 14.25 -19.85 6.09
N GLY A 287 13.14 -20.57 5.88
CA GLY A 287 13.07 -22.02 6.00
C GLY A 287 12.19 -22.47 7.16
N THR A 288 12.45 -23.68 7.67
CA THR A 288 11.69 -24.29 8.77
C THR A 288 12.10 -23.67 10.10
N PHE A 289 11.31 -22.69 10.55
CA PHE A 289 11.47 -21.99 11.82
C PHE A 289 10.11 -21.95 12.56
N PRO A 290 9.71 -23.04 13.25
CA PRO A 290 8.33 -23.22 13.70
C PRO A 290 7.98 -22.49 15.01
N ALA A 291 8.97 -21.99 15.75
CA ALA A 291 8.76 -21.30 17.02
C ALA A 291 9.93 -20.36 17.36
N LEU A 292 9.62 -19.09 17.59
CA LEU A 292 10.48 -18.10 18.23
C LEU A 292 10.17 -18.12 19.73
N ARG A 293 11.19 -18.15 20.57
CA ARG A 293 11.03 -18.26 22.03
C ARG A 293 12.05 -17.38 22.75
N MET A 294 11.80 -16.07 22.82
CA MET A 294 12.72 -15.10 23.40
C MET A 294 12.95 -15.25 24.92
N GLN A 295 12.13 -16.04 25.61
CA GLN A 295 12.44 -16.50 26.97
C GLN A 295 13.74 -17.33 27.04
N SER A 296 14.12 -18.00 25.94
CA SER A 296 15.39 -18.73 25.81
C SER A 296 16.58 -17.83 25.48
N ALA A 297 16.37 -16.54 25.19
CA ALA A 297 17.44 -15.56 24.96
C ALA A 297 17.86 -14.90 26.29
N ASP A 298 19.01 -14.22 26.30
CA ASP A 298 19.39 -13.37 27.42
C ASP A 298 18.59 -12.05 27.44
N TYR A 299 18.74 -11.28 28.51
CA TYR A 299 17.99 -10.02 28.70
C TYR A 299 18.34 -8.96 27.66
N ASP A 300 19.62 -8.82 27.30
CA ASP A 300 20.07 -7.79 26.37
C ASP A 300 19.55 -8.08 24.95
N SER A 301 19.51 -9.36 24.56
CA SER A 301 18.91 -9.80 23.28
C SER A 301 17.40 -9.59 23.21
N ARG A 302 16.66 -9.80 24.30
CA ARG A 302 15.22 -9.50 24.37
C ARG A 302 14.95 -8.01 24.21
N ASN A 303 15.70 -7.20 24.95
CA ASN A 303 15.54 -5.74 24.90
C ASN A 303 16.04 -5.12 23.61
N ALA A 304 16.95 -5.78 22.89
CA ALA A 304 17.35 -5.32 21.57
C ALA A 304 16.22 -5.47 20.53
N LEU A 305 15.26 -6.38 20.71
CA LEU A 305 14.16 -6.56 19.75
C LEU A 305 13.19 -5.37 19.81
N VAL A 306 13.07 -4.66 18.70
CA VAL A 306 12.24 -3.44 18.59
C VAL A 306 11.13 -3.54 17.56
N ASP A 307 11.19 -4.51 16.62
CA ASP A 307 10.17 -4.65 15.57
C ASP A 307 10.11 -6.07 14.98
N VAL A 308 8.93 -6.43 14.49
CA VAL A 308 8.74 -7.50 13.49
C VAL A 308 8.41 -6.80 12.18
N VAL A 309 9.35 -6.87 11.24
CA VAL A 309 9.27 -6.17 9.95
C VAL A 309 8.53 -6.98 8.91
N GLN A 310 8.60 -8.31 9.00
CA GLN A 310 7.89 -9.23 8.12
C GLN A 310 7.69 -10.57 8.82
N TRP A 311 6.50 -11.15 8.73
CA TRP A 311 6.21 -12.48 9.29
C TRP A 311 6.70 -13.62 8.40
N GLY A 312 6.69 -13.40 7.08
CA GLY A 312 7.12 -14.36 6.08
C GLY A 312 6.13 -15.51 5.90
N THR A 313 6.66 -16.65 5.46
CA THR A 313 5.85 -17.86 5.20
C THR A 313 5.94 -18.91 6.30
N GLN A 314 6.48 -18.52 7.46
CA GLN A 314 6.73 -19.40 8.59
C GLN A 314 5.42 -20.01 9.10
N LYS A 315 5.36 -21.35 9.11
CA LYS A 315 4.28 -22.12 9.73
C LYS A 315 4.55 -22.22 11.22
N TRP A 316 3.93 -21.33 11.99
CA TRP A 316 4.13 -21.28 13.43
C TRP A 316 3.39 -22.44 14.11
N GLN A 317 4.15 -23.31 14.77
CA GLN A 317 3.60 -24.43 15.54
C GLN A 317 3.33 -24.03 17.00
N SER A 318 4.05 -23.00 17.48
CA SER A 318 3.83 -22.40 18.79
C SER A 318 4.31 -20.96 18.82
N MET A 319 3.48 -20.09 19.41
CA MET A 319 3.81 -18.71 19.77
C MET A 319 4.10 -18.57 21.27
N ARG A 320 4.38 -19.70 21.94
CA ARG A 320 4.66 -19.72 23.38
C ARG A 320 5.93 -18.93 23.68
N ASN A 321 5.82 -17.97 24.59
CA ASN A 321 6.93 -17.13 25.05
C ASN A 321 7.67 -16.39 23.92
N THR A 322 7.00 -16.06 22.81
CA THR A 322 7.64 -15.50 21.62
C THR A 322 8.26 -14.12 21.85
N PHE A 323 7.55 -13.19 22.48
CA PHE A 323 8.01 -11.84 22.81
C PHE A 323 8.12 -11.62 24.33
N TYR A 324 8.41 -12.70 25.06
CA TYR A 324 8.58 -12.71 26.52
C TYR A 324 9.63 -11.69 26.95
N TYR A 325 9.26 -10.69 27.76
CA TYR A 325 10.06 -9.55 28.25
C TYR A 325 10.84 -8.82 27.15
N CYS A 326 10.27 -8.68 25.95
CA CYS A 326 10.79 -7.79 24.92
C CYS A 326 10.28 -6.36 25.18
N GLU A 327 10.86 -5.68 26.17
CA GLU A 327 10.33 -4.41 26.71
C GLU A 327 10.34 -3.26 25.68
N ASN A 328 11.27 -3.26 24.73
CA ASN A 328 11.39 -2.20 23.71
C ASN A 328 10.57 -2.47 22.43
N LEU A 329 9.85 -3.59 22.37
CA LEU A 329 8.95 -3.89 21.27
C LEU A 329 7.64 -3.10 21.46
N GLU A 330 7.45 -2.04 20.69
CA GLU A 330 6.27 -1.16 20.80
C GLU A 330 5.14 -1.55 19.83
N ASN A 331 5.49 -1.91 18.60
CA ASN A 331 4.56 -2.23 17.52
C ASN A 331 5.24 -3.18 16.51
N PHE A 332 4.47 -3.62 15.51
CA PHE A 332 4.97 -4.27 14.30
C PHE A 332 4.84 -3.34 13.10
N SER A 333 5.90 -3.21 12.30
CA SER A 333 5.83 -2.57 10.98
C SER A 333 5.39 -3.53 9.87
N ALA A 334 5.35 -4.84 10.15
CA ALA A 334 4.91 -5.87 9.22
C ALA A 334 3.56 -5.55 8.58
N THR A 335 3.50 -5.69 7.26
CA THR A 335 2.26 -5.56 6.48
C THR A 335 1.59 -6.91 6.20
N ASP A 336 2.33 -8.01 6.39
CA ASP A 336 1.85 -9.37 6.34
C ASP A 336 1.42 -9.87 7.74
N GLN A 337 0.91 -11.10 7.82
CA GLN A 337 0.40 -11.71 9.06
C GLN A 337 1.10 -13.03 9.34
N PRO A 338 1.24 -13.43 10.61
CA PRO A 338 1.75 -14.75 10.94
C PRO A 338 0.79 -15.84 10.45
N ASP A 339 1.34 -16.90 9.85
CA ASP A 339 0.59 -18.10 9.57
C ASP A 339 0.47 -18.96 10.83
N LEU A 340 -0.66 -18.81 11.52
CA LEU A 340 -1.00 -19.50 12.75
C LEU A 340 -1.77 -20.81 12.53
N SER A 341 -1.82 -21.31 11.28
CA SER A 341 -2.61 -22.51 10.95
C SER A 341 -2.15 -23.78 11.67
N GLU A 342 -0.93 -23.81 12.23
CA GLU A 342 -0.42 -24.91 13.05
C GLU A 342 -0.25 -24.53 14.54
N THR A 343 -0.59 -23.29 14.93
CA THR A 343 -0.34 -22.79 16.29
C THR A 343 -1.40 -23.31 17.25
N THR A 344 -0.95 -24.00 18.29
CA THR A 344 -1.82 -24.51 19.36
C THR A 344 -1.72 -23.74 20.68
N SER A 345 -0.62 -23.00 20.89
CA SER A 345 -0.35 -22.27 22.13
C SER A 345 0.22 -20.89 21.83
N MET A 346 -0.39 -19.89 22.46
CA MET A 346 0.08 -18.50 22.59
C MET A 346 0.42 -18.18 24.05
N GLU A 347 0.67 -19.21 24.87
CA GLU A 347 1.05 -19.11 26.28
C GLU A 347 2.17 -18.08 26.43
N GLN A 348 1.94 -17.09 27.30
CA GLN A 348 2.95 -16.12 27.68
C GLN A 348 3.60 -15.35 26.51
N MET A 349 2.90 -15.21 25.37
CA MET A 349 3.48 -14.64 24.15
C MET A 349 4.07 -13.25 24.35
N PHE A 350 3.40 -12.37 25.09
CA PHE A 350 3.78 -10.98 25.34
C PHE A 350 4.00 -10.66 26.82
N VAL A 351 4.32 -11.66 27.66
CA VAL A 351 4.57 -11.41 29.09
C VAL A 351 5.65 -10.37 29.26
N GLY A 352 5.38 -9.31 30.03
CA GLY A 352 6.37 -8.27 30.32
C GLY A 352 6.82 -7.44 29.11
N ALA A 353 6.18 -7.58 27.94
CA ALA A 353 6.37 -6.69 26.79
C ALA A 353 5.65 -5.36 27.07
N SER A 354 6.14 -4.63 28.07
CA SER A 354 5.40 -3.57 28.77
C SER A 354 5.02 -2.37 27.89
N ASN A 355 5.77 -2.10 26.83
CA ASN A 355 5.50 -1.04 25.85
C ASN A 355 4.72 -1.54 24.62
N PHE A 356 4.47 -2.84 24.48
CA PHE A 356 3.83 -3.39 23.30
C PHE A 356 2.37 -2.96 23.21
N ASN A 357 2.00 -2.38 22.06
CA ASN A 357 0.64 -2.02 21.71
C ASN A 357 0.40 -2.17 20.21
N GLY A 358 1.06 -3.14 19.57
CA GLY A 358 0.97 -3.37 18.14
C GLY A 358 -0.32 -4.06 17.70
N ASN A 359 -0.85 -3.67 16.54
CA ASN A 359 -2.13 -4.20 16.06
C ASN A 359 -2.01 -5.67 15.66
N ILE A 360 -2.76 -6.53 16.35
CA ILE A 360 -2.83 -7.98 16.15
C ILE A 360 -4.28 -8.47 15.96
N GLY A 361 -5.24 -7.56 15.82
CA GLY A 361 -6.66 -7.91 15.75
C GLY A 361 -7.03 -8.72 14.50
N ASN A 362 -6.23 -8.62 13.44
CA ASN A 362 -6.45 -9.33 12.18
C ASN A 362 -5.85 -10.75 12.13
N TRP A 363 -5.22 -11.22 13.21
CA TRP A 363 -4.65 -12.57 13.28
C TRP A 363 -5.72 -13.66 13.30
N THR A 364 -5.44 -14.79 12.66
CA THR A 364 -6.34 -15.96 12.63
C THR A 364 -5.97 -16.95 13.74
N THR A 365 -6.78 -17.04 14.80
CA THR A 365 -6.48 -17.83 16.02
C THR A 365 -7.21 -19.17 16.13
N THR A 366 -7.79 -19.67 15.04
CA THR A 366 -8.78 -20.77 15.06
C THR A 366 -8.29 -22.09 15.65
N ASN A 367 -6.98 -22.36 15.65
CA ASN A 367 -6.40 -23.60 16.17
C ASN A 367 -5.79 -23.46 17.58
N VAL A 368 -5.80 -22.25 18.15
CA VAL A 368 -5.20 -21.98 19.47
C VAL A 368 -6.09 -22.55 20.56
N THR A 369 -5.49 -23.32 21.48
CA THR A 369 -6.17 -23.91 22.64
C THR A 369 -5.74 -23.32 23.97
N ASP A 370 -4.58 -22.66 24.01
CA ASP A 370 -3.98 -22.11 25.23
C ASP A 370 -3.51 -20.66 25.02
N MET A 371 -4.08 -19.74 25.81
CA MET A 371 -3.75 -18.31 25.82
C MET A 371 -3.40 -17.82 27.24
N ASN A 372 -3.01 -18.72 28.14
CA ASN A 372 -2.70 -18.32 29.50
C ASN A 372 -1.54 -17.31 29.56
N PHE A 373 -1.68 -16.31 30.43
CA PHE A 373 -0.71 -15.24 30.66
C PHE A 373 -0.26 -14.50 29.38
N MET A 374 -1.02 -14.54 28.29
CA MET A 374 -0.57 -14.04 26.98
C MET A 374 -0.10 -12.57 27.04
N PHE A 375 -0.83 -11.71 27.77
CA PHE A 375 -0.54 -10.28 27.95
C PHE A 375 -0.22 -9.91 29.41
N LEU A 376 0.21 -10.88 30.23
CA LEU A 376 0.61 -10.59 31.62
C LEU A 376 1.69 -9.50 31.63
N GLU A 377 1.49 -8.42 32.41
CA GLU A 377 2.41 -7.27 32.49
C GLU A 377 2.63 -6.51 31.16
N ALA A 378 1.84 -6.76 30.10
CA ALA A 378 1.87 -5.99 28.86
C ALA A 378 1.13 -4.65 29.05
N SER A 379 1.67 -3.80 29.92
CA SER A 379 0.97 -2.69 30.55
C SER A 379 0.37 -1.65 29.59
N SER A 380 0.96 -1.50 28.40
CA SER A 380 0.52 -0.56 27.35
C SER A 380 -0.46 -1.16 26.35
N PHE A 381 -0.68 -2.47 26.38
CA PHE A 381 -1.48 -3.16 25.38
C PHE A 381 -2.97 -2.77 25.51
N ASN A 382 -3.54 -2.27 24.42
CA ASN A 382 -4.95 -1.87 24.36
C ASN A 382 -5.52 -1.98 22.93
N GLN A 383 -5.06 -2.96 22.15
CA GLN A 383 -5.53 -3.19 20.78
C GLN A 383 -6.81 -4.03 20.74
N ASP A 384 -7.67 -3.76 19.75
CA ASP A 384 -8.90 -4.51 19.53
C ASP A 384 -8.58 -5.93 19.05
N ILE A 385 -9.07 -6.91 19.80
CA ILE A 385 -8.93 -8.35 19.53
C ILE A 385 -10.29 -9.06 19.54
N SER A 386 -11.38 -8.30 19.44
CA SER A 386 -12.76 -8.81 19.47
C SER A 386 -13.07 -9.78 18.33
N SER A 387 -12.32 -9.71 17.23
CA SER A 387 -12.41 -10.58 16.05
C SER A 387 -11.68 -11.91 16.18
N TRP A 388 -10.92 -12.14 17.26
CA TRP A 388 -10.23 -13.40 17.46
C TRP A 388 -11.22 -14.54 17.72
N ASN A 389 -11.04 -15.65 17.02
CA ASN A 389 -11.79 -16.86 17.28
C ASN A 389 -11.16 -17.62 18.46
N THR A 390 -11.83 -17.64 19.60
CA THR A 390 -11.37 -18.35 20.81
C THR A 390 -12.16 -19.63 21.10
N SER A 391 -12.97 -20.11 20.15
CA SER A 391 -13.87 -21.26 20.34
C SER A 391 -13.18 -22.58 20.66
N ASN A 392 -11.85 -22.66 20.50
CA ASN A 392 -11.03 -23.82 20.87
C ASN A 392 -10.18 -23.60 22.13
N VAL A 393 -10.17 -22.39 22.68
CA VAL A 393 -9.39 -22.04 23.86
C VAL A 393 -10.02 -22.66 25.11
N THR A 394 -9.21 -23.37 25.89
CA THR A 394 -9.64 -23.97 27.17
C THR A 394 -9.04 -23.26 28.38
N ASN A 395 -7.95 -22.51 28.21
CA ASN A 395 -7.26 -21.82 29.30
C ASN A 395 -7.00 -20.34 28.95
N MET A 396 -7.55 -19.44 29.76
CA MET A 396 -7.35 -17.98 29.69
C MET A 396 -6.81 -17.41 31.01
N SER A 397 -6.27 -18.26 31.89
CA SER A 397 -5.75 -17.82 33.18
C SER A 397 -4.69 -16.74 33.03
N GLY A 398 -4.82 -15.65 33.78
CA GLY A 398 -3.89 -14.53 33.79
C GLY A 398 -3.72 -13.80 32.45
N MET A 399 -4.59 -14.02 31.45
CA MET A 399 -4.39 -13.51 30.09
C MET A 399 -4.14 -12.00 30.03
N PHE A 400 -4.84 -11.21 30.85
CA PHE A 400 -4.73 -9.75 30.95
C PHE A 400 -4.31 -9.28 32.35
N ALA A 401 -3.68 -10.15 33.15
CA ALA A 401 -3.16 -9.74 34.45
C ALA A 401 -2.15 -8.60 34.29
N ASP A 402 -2.35 -7.49 35.00
CA ASP A 402 -1.52 -6.28 34.93
C ASP A 402 -1.37 -5.66 33.52
N ALA A 403 -2.25 -6.02 32.57
CA ALA A 403 -2.41 -5.36 31.28
C ALA A 403 -3.17 -4.02 31.47
N ASN A 404 -2.58 -3.12 32.25
CA ASN A 404 -3.23 -1.97 32.87
C ASN A 404 -4.06 -1.08 31.92
N ALA A 405 -3.57 -0.86 30.69
CA ALA A 405 -4.24 -0.04 29.68
C ALA A 405 -5.37 -0.77 28.94
N PHE A 406 -5.50 -2.08 29.06
CA PHE A 406 -6.44 -2.88 28.28
C PHE A 406 -7.89 -2.59 28.71
N ASN A 407 -8.69 -2.11 27.75
CA ASN A 407 -10.10 -1.82 27.97
C ASN A 407 -10.91 -1.97 26.67
N GLN A 408 -10.56 -2.95 25.83
CA GLN A 408 -11.27 -3.24 24.59
C GLN A 408 -12.42 -4.23 24.81
N PRO A 409 -13.52 -4.09 24.06
CA PRO A 409 -14.67 -4.99 24.19
C PRO A 409 -14.31 -6.43 23.79
N LEU A 410 -14.70 -7.40 24.61
CA LEU A 410 -14.53 -8.84 24.37
C LEU A 410 -15.90 -9.51 24.19
N VAL A 411 -16.65 -9.07 23.18
CA VAL A 411 -18.05 -9.48 22.99
C VAL A 411 -18.12 -10.84 22.29
N GLN A 412 -18.96 -11.74 22.82
CA GLN A 412 -19.16 -13.04 22.19
C GLN A 412 -19.89 -12.89 20.84
N THR A 413 -19.32 -13.43 19.77
CA THR A 413 -19.91 -13.40 18.41
C THR A 413 -19.76 -14.77 17.73
N GLU A 414 -20.50 -15.03 16.65
CA GLU A 414 -20.49 -16.33 15.95
C GLU A 414 -19.09 -16.72 15.42
N ASP A 415 -18.31 -15.73 14.96
CA ASP A 415 -16.99 -15.94 14.36
C ASP A 415 -15.83 -15.35 15.20
N GLY A 416 -16.13 -14.74 16.36
CA GLY A 416 -15.16 -14.03 17.20
C GLY A 416 -14.99 -14.65 18.59
N TRP A 417 -14.92 -13.79 19.61
CA TRP A 417 -14.67 -14.22 20.99
C TRP A 417 -15.72 -15.27 21.42
N ASP A 418 -15.28 -16.40 21.96
CA ASP A 418 -16.12 -17.50 22.44
C ASP A 418 -15.45 -18.17 23.64
N THR A 419 -16.10 -18.09 24.80
CA THR A 419 -15.60 -18.65 26.07
C THR A 419 -16.20 -20.01 26.41
N SER A 420 -17.07 -20.57 25.55
CA SER A 420 -17.87 -21.76 25.85
C SER A 420 -17.04 -23.02 26.20
N LYS A 421 -15.76 -23.09 25.79
CA LYS A 421 -14.85 -24.19 26.14
C LYS A 421 -13.84 -23.85 27.25
N VAL A 422 -13.82 -22.61 27.74
CA VAL A 422 -12.86 -22.17 28.75
C VAL A 422 -13.19 -22.84 30.08
N THR A 423 -12.19 -23.46 30.71
CA THR A 423 -12.31 -24.08 32.04
C THR A 423 -11.62 -23.27 33.13
N ASP A 424 -10.63 -22.45 32.77
CA ASP A 424 -9.82 -21.67 33.72
C ASP A 424 -9.74 -20.20 33.30
N MET A 425 -10.30 -19.32 34.15
CA MET A 425 -10.26 -17.86 34.05
C MET A 425 -9.58 -17.23 35.29
N SER A 426 -8.85 -18.04 36.07
CA SER A 426 -8.17 -17.54 37.26
C SER A 426 -7.21 -16.41 36.90
N PHE A 427 -7.11 -15.37 37.72
CA PHE A 427 -6.24 -14.21 37.51
C PHE A 427 -6.46 -13.42 36.21
N MET A 428 -7.51 -13.67 35.41
CA MET A 428 -7.61 -13.15 34.03
C MET A 428 -7.43 -11.63 33.91
N PHE A 429 -7.94 -10.86 34.87
CA PHE A 429 -7.80 -9.40 35.00
C PHE A 429 -7.24 -9.04 36.38
N TYR A 430 -6.30 -9.83 36.88
CA TYR A 430 -5.62 -9.56 38.15
C TYR A 430 -4.86 -8.23 38.11
N ASN A 431 -4.85 -7.51 39.22
CA ASN A 431 -4.02 -6.32 39.39
C ASN A 431 -3.19 -6.45 40.66
N GLU A 432 -1.88 -6.64 40.50
CA GLU A 432 -0.93 -6.71 41.61
C GLU A 432 -0.54 -5.33 42.14
N GLY A 433 -0.80 -4.28 41.34
CA GLY A 433 -0.50 -2.91 41.68
C GLY A 433 -0.70 -1.96 40.49
N GLY A 434 -1.17 -0.74 40.75
CA GLY A 434 -1.30 0.30 39.72
C GLY A 434 -2.74 0.66 39.41
N THR A 435 -3.04 0.94 38.13
CA THR A 435 -4.39 1.33 37.68
C THR A 435 -4.81 0.46 36.51
N HIS A 436 -5.64 -0.55 36.80
CA HIS A 436 -6.21 -1.44 35.81
C HIS A 436 -7.53 -0.88 35.28
N THR A 437 -7.59 -0.57 33.98
CA THR A 437 -8.67 0.24 33.39
C THR A 437 -9.84 -0.56 32.84
N PHE A 438 -9.75 -1.89 32.82
CA PHE A 438 -10.76 -2.77 32.25
C PHE A 438 -12.12 -2.62 32.93
N ASN A 439 -13.15 -2.27 32.14
CA ASN A 439 -14.53 -2.13 32.61
C ASN A 439 -15.55 -2.41 31.49
N GLN A 440 -15.28 -3.40 30.63
CA GLN A 440 -16.17 -3.76 29.52
C GLN A 440 -17.24 -4.75 29.96
N ASP A 441 -18.42 -4.68 29.33
CA ASP A 441 -19.53 -5.60 29.56
C ASP A 441 -19.15 -7.04 29.16
N LEU A 442 -19.29 -7.97 30.10
CA LEU A 442 -19.00 -9.40 29.95
C LEU A 442 -20.25 -10.27 30.04
N SER A 443 -21.45 -9.68 30.01
CA SER A 443 -22.71 -10.40 30.18
C SER A 443 -22.98 -11.43 29.08
N SER A 444 -22.31 -11.31 27.93
CA SER A 444 -22.43 -12.25 26.81
C SER A 444 -21.52 -13.47 26.93
N TRP A 445 -20.67 -13.59 27.95
CA TRP A 445 -19.75 -14.73 28.04
C TRP A 445 -20.48 -16.01 28.46
N ASP A 446 -20.18 -17.11 27.76
CA ASP A 446 -20.55 -18.44 28.20
C ASP A 446 -19.50 -18.95 29.20
N THR A 447 -19.88 -19.00 30.47
CA THR A 447 -19.02 -19.49 31.57
C THR A 447 -19.42 -20.89 32.05
N SER A 448 -20.31 -21.58 31.34
CA SER A 448 -20.92 -22.84 31.79
C SER A 448 -19.92 -23.98 32.03
N ASN A 449 -18.73 -23.90 31.43
CA ASN A 449 -17.63 -24.88 31.62
C ASN A 449 -16.50 -24.37 32.54
N VAL A 450 -16.57 -23.14 33.05
CA VAL A 450 -15.50 -22.57 33.87
C VAL A 450 -15.54 -23.18 35.27
N THR A 451 -14.43 -23.78 35.69
CA THR A 451 -14.25 -24.40 37.01
C THR A 451 -13.48 -23.51 37.97
N ASP A 452 -12.58 -22.66 37.48
CA ASP A 452 -11.75 -21.76 38.31
C ASP A 452 -11.88 -20.30 37.87
N MET A 453 -12.36 -19.44 38.78
CA MET A 453 -12.44 -17.98 38.64
C MET A 453 -11.65 -17.25 39.74
N SER A 454 -10.73 -17.95 40.42
CA SER A 454 -10.00 -17.41 41.55
C SER A 454 -9.19 -16.18 41.12
N TYR A 455 -9.28 -15.12 41.91
CA TYR A 455 -8.56 -13.86 41.71
C TYR A 455 -8.80 -13.15 40.36
N MET A 456 -9.87 -13.50 39.63
CA MET A 456 -10.11 -13.00 38.27
C MET A 456 -10.10 -11.47 38.15
N PHE A 457 -10.69 -10.74 39.11
CA PHE A 457 -10.68 -9.27 39.17
C PHE A 457 -10.05 -8.76 40.47
N TYR A 458 -9.23 -9.59 41.11
CA TYR A 458 -8.64 -9.25 42.40
C TYR A 458 -7.65 -8.10 42.24
N ASN A 459 -7.70 -7.19 43.21
CA ASN A 459 -6.80 -6.07 43.29
C ASN A 459 -5.98 -6.13 44.59
N GLU A 460 -4.68 -6.40 44.46
CA GLU A 460 -3.70 -6.42 45.57
C GLU A 460 -3.07 -5.06 45.84
N GLY A 461 -3.54 -3.98 45.19
CA GLY A 461 -3.00 -2.65 45.44
C GLY A 461 -3.30 -1.69 44.29
N GLY A 462 -3.47 -0.41 44.62
CA GLY A 462 -3.87 0.58 43.61
C GLY A 462 -5.37 0.53 43.31
N THR A 463 -5.77 0.66 42.05
CA THR A 463 -7.17 0.83 41.62
C THR A 463 -7.51 -0.11 40.48
N HIS A 464 -8.64 -0.79 40.60
CA HIS A 464 -9.23 -1.58 39.53
C HIS A 464 -10.58 -0.93 39.15
N ALA A 465 -10.81 -0.72 37.85
CA ALA A 465 -11.95 0.07 37.35
C ALA A 465 -13.23 -0.75 37.11
N PHE A 466 -13.21 -2.04 37.43
CA PHE A 466 -14.26 -2.96 37.04
C PHE A 466 -15.55 -2.73 37.83
N ASP A 467 -16.60 -2.36 37.09
CA ASP A 467 -17.93 -2.06 37.62
C ASP A 467 -19.01 -2.55 36.65
N GLN A 468 -19.00 -3.86 36.38
CA GLN A 468 -20.03 -4.54 35.57
C GLN A 468 -20.73 -5.62 36.39
N SER A 469 -22.00 -5.88 36.06
CA SER A 469 -22.76 -6.97 36.66
C SER A 469 -22.38 -8.31 36.01
N LEU A 470 -22.11 -9.32 36.84
CA LEU A 470 -21.81 -10.69 36.43
C LEU A 470 -23.00 -11.65 36.62
N GLY A 471 -24.18 -11.14 36.98
CA GLY A 471 -25.34 -11.97 37.33
C GLY A 471 -25.91 -12.82 36.19
N ALA A 472 -25.47 -12.58 34.94
CA ALA A 472 -25.86 -13.39 33.78
C ALA A 472 -24.97 -14.63 33.58
N TRP A 473 -23.84 -14.72 34.29
CA TRP A 473 -22.88 -15.81 34.11
C TRP A 473 -23.43 -17.15 34.60
N ASP A 474 -23.12 -18.20 33.86
CA ASP A 474 -23.36 -19.56 34.31
C ASP A 474 -22.27 -20.02 35.27
N ILE A 475 -22.61 -20.19 36.54
CA ILE A 475 -21.68 -20.62 37.59
C ILE A 475 -21.79 -22.12 37.92
N SER A 476 -22.52 -22.89 37.11
CA SER A 476 -22.88 -24.28 37.46
C SER A 476 -21.70 -25.23 37.60
N SER A 477 -20.61 -24.96 36.89
CA SER A 477 -19.39 -25.79 36.92
C SER A 477 -18.32 -25.24 37.85
N VAL A 478 -18.55 -24.09 38.49
CA VAL A 478 -17.51 -23.42 39.28
C VAL A 478 -17.18 -24.24 40.52
N GLU A 479 -15.88 -24.48 40.73
CA GLU A 479 -15.32 -25.15 41.90
C GLU A 479 -14.70 -24.13 42.88
N THR A 480 -14.15 -23.01 42.39
CA THR A 480 -13.54 -21.97 43.22
C THR A 480 -13.69 -20.55 42.65
N MET A 481 -13.92 -19.59 43.56
CA MET A 481 -14.00 -18.14 43.32
C MET A 481 -13.19 -17.36 44.37
N GLU A 482 -12.12 -17.97 44.90
CA GLU A 482 -11.31 -17.36 45.96
C GLU A 482 -10.80 -15.99 45.51
N GLY A 483 -11.01 -14.96 46.32
CA GLY A 483 -10.51 -13.61 46.02
C GLY A 483 -11.19 -12.90 44.83
N MET A 484 -12.00 -13.57 44.02
CA MET A 484 -12.41 -13.15 42.67
C MET A 484 -12.74 -11.66 42.50
N LEU A 485 -13.51 -11.07 43.42
CA LEU A 485 -14.04 -9.70 43.35
C LEU A 485 -13.41 -8.74 44.38
N SER A 486 -12.39 -9.16 45.12
CA SER A 486 -11.89 -8.35 46.22
C SER A 486 -11.19 -7.09 45.70
N ASN A 487 -11.64 -5.93 46.19
CA ASN A 487 -11.15 -4.59 45.87
C ASN A 487 -11.22 -4.23 44.37
N CYS A 488 -12.09 -4.88 43.59
CA CYS A 488 -12.13 -4.75 42.12
C CYS A 488 -12.76 -3.44 41.61
N GLY A 489 -13.37 -2.64 42.50
CA GLY A 489 -13.99 -1.36 42.18
C GLY A 489 -15.51 -1.42 41.89
N MET A 490 -16.12 -2.60 41.96
CA MET A 490 -17.53 -2.79 41.63
C MET A 490 -18.46 -1.99 42.56
N SER A 491 -19.43 -1.30 41.99
CA SER A 491 -20.46 -0.58 42.73
C SER A 491 -21.39 -1.52 43.49
N PRO A 492 -22.02 -1.05 44.60
CA PRO A 492 -23.04 -1.83 45.29
C PRO A 492 -24.18 -2.30 44.38
N GLU A 493 -24.55 -1.49 43.38
CA GLU A 493 -25.60 -1.78 42.42
C GLU A 493 -25.27 -2.97 41.52
N ASN A 494 -24.05 -3.01 40.97
CA ASN A 494 -23.63 -4.11 40.10
C ASN A 494 -23.27 -5.37 40.90
N TYR A 495 -22.75 -5.21 42.12
CA TYR A 495 -22.53 -6.35 43.01
C TYR A 495 -23.85 -6.99 43.44
N ALA A 496 -24.88 -6.18 43.74
CA ALA A 496 -26.22 -6.66 44.05
C ALA A 496 -26.85 -7.45 42.88
N LYS A 497 -26.77 -6.93 41.64
CA LYS A 497 -27.23 -7.65 40.44
C LYS A 497 -26.51 -8.98 40.26
N THR A 498 -25.20 -9.01 40.55
CA THR A 498 -24.38 -10.22 40.48
C THR A 498 -24.88 -11.29 41.46
N LEU A 499 -25.04 -10.92 42.74
CA LEU A 499 -25.55 -11.84 43.77
C LEU A 499 -26.98 -12.32 43.46
N ILE A 500 -27.86 -11.42 43.00
CA ILE A 500 -29.24 -11.76 42.66
C ILE A 500 -29.29 -12.76 41.50
N GLY A 501 -28.54 -12.51 40.43
CA GLY A 501 -28.49 -13.42 39.28
C GLY A 501 -27.98 -14.80 39.65
N TRP A 502 -26.89 -14.89 40.43
CA TRP A 502 -26.33 -16.18 40.86
C TRP A 502 -27.19 -16.94 41.88
N ALA A 503 -28.09 -16.27 42.59
CA ALA A 503 -29.01 -16.91 43.51
C ALA A 503 -30.36 -17.30 42.86
N ASP A 504 -30.57 -16.95 41.59
CA ASP A 504 -31.82 -17.21 40.88
C ASP A 504 -31.84 -18.65 40.32
N ASP A 505 -32.47 -19.55 41.09
CA ASP A 505 -32.81 -20.92 40.67
C ASP A 505 -34.31 -21.04 40.32
N GLU A 506 -35.01 -19.95 39.96
CA GLU A 506 -36.48 -19.97 39.83
C GLU A 506 -37.01 -20.95 38.76
N ASN A 507 -36.14 -21.47 37.87
CA ASN A 507 -36.51 -22.41 36.82
C ASN A 507 -35.76 -23.77 36.83
N GLY A 508 -34.85 -24.04 37.78
CA GLY A 508 -34.10 -25.30 37.82
C GLY A 508 -33.14 -25.51 36.64
N THR A 509 -32.78 -24.43 35.93
CA THR A 509 -31.93 -24.46 34.73
C THR A 509 -30.45 -24.21 35.04
N GLN A 510 -30.13 -23.71 36.23
CA GLN A 510 -28.78 -23.43 36.69
C GLN A 510 -28.52 -24.22 37.98
N THR A 511 -27.41 -24.94 38.06
CA THR A 511 -27.04 -25.66 39.30
C THR A 511 -26.17 -24.74 40.12
N ILE A 512 -26.69 -24.12 41.17
CA ILE A 512 -25.84 -23.26 42.03
C ILE A 512 -24.83 -24.16 42.78
N PRO A 513 -23.51 -23.92 42.66
CA PRO A 513 -22.49 -24.76 43.27
C PRO A 513 -22.52 -24.66 44.80
N GLU A 514 -22.20 -25.74 45.50
CA GLU A 514 -22.15 -25.75 46.97
C GLU A 514 -20.75 -25.43 47.50
N SER A 515 -20.67 -24.81 48.69
CA SER A 515 -19.43 -24.60 49.46
C SER A 515 -18.39 -23.70 48.79
N ILE A 516 -18.82 -22.77 47.93
CA ILE A 516 -17.96 -21.76 47.32
C ILE A 516 -17.47 -20.75 48.35
N THR A 517 -16.21 -20.34 48.23
CA THR A 517 -15.67 -19.17 48.92
C THR A 517 -15.55 -18.02 47.93
N LEU A 518 -16.39 -17.00 48.07
CA LEU A 518 -16.36 -15.80 47.25
C LEU A 518 -15.58 -14.70 47.99
N GLY A 519 -14.43 -14.31 47.45
CA GLY A 519 -13.71 -13.13 47.93
C GLY A 519 -14.28 -11.87 47.30
N ALA A 520 -14.93 -11.00 48.09
CA ALA A 520 -15.51 -9.73 47.66
C ALA A 520 -15.15 -8.59 48.63
N ALA A 521 -13.96 -8.67 49.23
CA ALA A 521 -13.55 -7.72 50.26
C ALA A 521 -13.53 -6.30 49.68
N GLY A 522 -14.01 -5.33 50.44
CA GLY A 522 -14.08 -3.93 49.99
C GLY A 522 -15.28 -3.60 49.09
N LEU A 523 -16.19 -4.55 48.84
CA LEU A 523 -17.45 -4.29 48.12
C LEU A 523 -18.63 -4.24 49.10
N ASP A 524 -19.32 -3.10 49.16
CA ASP A 524 -20.64 -3.02 49.79
C ASP A 524 -21.73 -3.54 48.83
N TYR A 525 -22.90 -3.93 49.32
CA TYR A 525 -24.00 -4.44 48.48
C TYR A 525 -25.33 -3.76 48.80
N CYS A 526 -26.20 -3.63 47.80
CA CYS A 526 -27.52 -3.07 48.01
C CYS A 526 -28.43 -3.98 48.86
N ASP A 527 -29.25 -3.37 49.73
CA ASP A 527 -30.18 -4.09 50.63
C ASP A 527 -31.09 -5.12 49.93
N ASN A 528 -31.46 -4.89 48.66
CA ASN A 528 -32.29 -5.79 47.87
C ASN A 528 -31.63 -7.15 47.55
N ALA A 529 -30.29 -7.24 47.57
CA ALA A 529 -29.56 -8.50 47.41
C ALA A 529 -29.52 -9.33 48.70
N GLY A 530 -30.06 -8.85 49.82
CA GLY A 530 -30.04 -9.55 51.10
C GLY A 530 -30.65 -10.95 51.05
N THR A 531 -31.76 -11.13 50.32
CA THR A 531 -32.38 -12.46 50.13
C THR A 531 -31.47 -13.40 49.34
N ALA A 532 -30.90 -12.93 48.23
CA ALA A 532 -29.98 -13.70 47.40
C ALA A 532 -28.75 -14.17 48.19
N LYS A 533 -28.14 -13.26 48.95
CA LYS A 533 -27.01 -13.55 49.83
C LYS A 533 -27.35 -14.61 50.88
N VAL A 534 -28.53 -14.53 51.51
CA VAL A 534 -29.00 -15.55 52.46
C VAL A 534 -29.18 -16.91 51.79
N THR A 535 -29.72 -16.96 50.57
CA THR A 535 -29.85 -18.20 49.78
C THR A 535 -28.49 -18.86 49.54
N LEU A 536 -27.50 -18.07 49.08
CA LEU A 536 -26.15 -18.56 48.82
C LEU A 536 -25.45 -19.05 50.09
N GLN A 537 -25.54 -18.30 51.21
CA GLN A 537 -24.83 -18.62 52.45
C GLN A 537 -25.50 -19.71 53.33
N SER A 538 -26.82 -19.90 53.21
CA SER A 538 -27.57 -20.74 54.15
C SER A 538 -27.08 -22.20 54.14
N VAL A 539 -26.94 -22.76 55.34
CA VAL A 539 -26.65 -24.19 55.57
C VAL A 539 -27.92 -25.00 55.85
N LEU A 540 -29.09 -24.36 55.83
CA LEU A 540 -30.40 -24.93 56.11
C LEU A 540 -31.32 -24.84 54.87
N ASN A 541 -32.29 -25.75 54.77
CA ASN A 541 -33.42 -25.68 53.83
C ASN A 541 -33.06 -25.40 52.35
N GLY A 542 -32.09 -26.12 51.78
CA GLY A 542 -31.76 -26.00 50.36
C GLY A 542 -30.86 -24.81 49.99
N GLY A 543 -30.20 -24.16 50.96
CA GLY A 543 -29.13 -23.19 50.69
C GLY A 543 -27.78 -23.84 50.34
N TYR A 544 -26.85 -23.03 49.81
CA TYR A 544 -25.65 -23.50 49.10
C TYR A 544 -24.34 -23.42 49.91
N LYS A 545 -24.37 -22.99 51.18
CA LYS A 545 -23.22 -22.98 52.10
C LYS A 545 -22.03 -22.12 51.66
N TRP A 546 -22.27 -21.05 50.91
CA TRP A 546 -21.19 -20.14 50.48
C TRP A 546 -20.58 -19.39 51.67
N THR A 547 -19.28 -19.14 51.57
CA THR A 547 -18.57 -18.17 52.42
C THR A 547 -18.32 -16.92 51.60
N ILE A 548 -18.98 -15.82 51.94
CA ILE A 548 -18.85 -14.53 51.24
C ILE A 548 -18.19 -13.54 52.21
N THR A 549 -17.07 -12.97 51.79
CA THR A 549 -16.36 -11.93 52.55
C THR A 549 -16.49 -10.60 51.81
N ASP A 550 -17.52 -9.84 52.13
CA ASP A 550 -17.86 -8.54 51.55
C ASP A 550 -18.12 -7.49 52.66
N GLY A 551 -18.50 -6.29 52.25
CA GLY A 551 -18.81 -5.14 53.10
C GLY A 551 -20.24 -5.15 53.65
N ASP A 552 -20.72 -3.97 54.02
CA ASP A 552 -22.02 -3.79 54.65
C ASP A 552 -23.13 -3.62 53.60
N ALA A 553 -24.37 -3.86 54.03
CA ALA A 553 -25.54 -3.55 53.22
C ALA A 553 -25.76 -2.03 53.18
N VAL A 554 -26.07 -1.48 52.00
CA VAL A 554 -26.31 -0.06 51.78
C VAL A 554 -27.64 0.19 51.06
N ASP A 555 -28.22 1.37 51.28
CA ASP A 555 -29.43 1.82 50.58
C ASP A 555 -29.05 2.31 49.17
N CYS A 556 -29.56 1.62 48.15
CA CYS A 556 -29.34 1.94 46.73
C CYS A 556 -30.65 2.46 46.11
N PRO A 557 -30.82 3.78 45.96
CA PRO A 557 -32.11 4.39 45.56
C PRO A 557 -32.58 4.00 44.15
N GLU A 558 -31.66 3.62 43.25
CA GLU A 558 -31.96 3.35 41.84
C GLU A 558 -32.77 2.07 41.61
N PHE A 559 -32.84 1.17 42.60
CA PHE A 559 -33.65 -0.07 42.52
C PHE A 559 -35.05 0.04 43.13
N ASN A 560 -35.39 1.17 43.76
CA ASN A 560 -36.69 1.38 44.40
C ASN A 560 -37.80 1.84 43.43
N ASN A 561 -37.51 1.94 42.12
CA ASN A 561 -38.38 2.54 41.09
C ASN A 561 -38.71 1.63 39.89
N ASN A 562 -38.82 0.31 40.08
CA ASN A 562 -39.42 -0.59 39.08
C ASN A 562 -40.68 -1.27 39.61
#